data_AF-A0A962EA58-F1
#
_entry.id   AF-A0A962EA58-F1
#
_cell.length_a   1.000
_cell.length_b   1.000
_cell.length_c   1.000
_cell.angle_alpha   90.00
_cell.angle_beta   90.00
_cell.angle_gamma   90.00
#
_symmetry.space_group_name_H-M   'P 1'
#
loop_
_entity.id
_entity.type
_entity.pdbx_description
1 polymer ?
#
loop_
_entity_poly.entity_id
_entity_poly.type
_entity_poly.pdbx_seq_one_letter_code
_entity_poly.pdbx_strand_id
1 'polypeptide(L)'
;MSAQGFKLVSAIALLASSSLYAGEQINTDYVAGSHYTATFHQHAGDWQYTPADGQDLTLSGGESCARPTDLPKGVWLLTSDVNGAPQLQAPSALALPQGHSGAVSLVNCDQPADGVTTVAAPQILLDLLSATASAVRIDD
;
A
#
# COMPACT_ATOMS: atom_id res chain seq x y z
N MET A 1 16.40 84.56 0.47
CA MET A 1 16.94 84.24 -0.86
C MET A 1 17.20 82.73 -0.94
N SER A 2 16.75 82.11 -2.04
CA SER A 2 17.09 80.77 -2.58
C SER A 2 16.77 79.55 -1.70
N ALA A 3 15.71 78.76 -1.93
CA ALA A 3 15.34 77.93 -3.08
C ALA A 3 16.34 76.80 -3.38
N GLN A 4 15.93 75.55 -3.05
CA GLN A 4 16.33 74.24 -3.59
C GLN A 4 15.60 73.20 -2.70
N GLY A 5 14.60 72.42 -3.10
CA GLY A 5 14.39 71.78 -4.39
C GLY A 5 14.91 70.34 -4.32
N PHE A 6 14.22 69.44 -3.62
CA PHE A 6 14.47 67.99 -3.75
C PHE A 6 13.17 67.21 -3.66
N LYS A 7 12.71 66.72 -4.81
CA LYS A 7 11.58 65.80 -4.95
C LYS A 7 12.06 64.40 -4.56
N LEU A 8 11.55 63.85 -3.47
CA LEU A 8 11.70 62.42 -3.16
C LEU A 8 10.53 61.67 -3.80
N VAL A 9 10.78 61.09 -4.97
CA VAL A 9 9.91 60.10 -5.61
C VAL A 9 10.24 58.76 -4.97
N SER A 10 9.40 58.27 -4.06
CA SER A 10 9.49 56.89 -3.55
C SER A 10 9.01 55.93 -4.62
N ALA A 11 9.96 55.33 -5.35
CA ALA A 11 9.69 54.16 -6.18
C ALA A 11 9.66 52.92 -5.29
N ILE A 12 8.46 52.43 -4.96
CA ILE A 12 8.27 51.13 -4.30
C ILE A 12 8.52 50.06 -5.36
N ALA A 13 9.69 49.42 -5.30
CA ALA A 13 9.98 48.24 -6.10
C ALA A 13 9.19 47.04 -5.53
N LEU A 14 8.10 46.68 -6.20
CA LEU A 14 7.41 45.40 -5.98
C LEU A 14 8.34 44.28 -6.49
N LEU A 15 9.06 43.63 -5.57
CA LEU A 15 9.73 42.37 -5.87
C LEU A 15 8.63 41.31 -6.08
N ALA A 16 8.26 41.10 -7.33
CA ALA A 16 7.50 39.94 -7.75
C ALA A 16 8.41 38.71 -7.58
N SER A 17 8.34 38.07 -6.42
CA SER A 17 8.93 36.76 -6.18
C SER A 17 8.21 35.76 -7.09
N SER A 18 8.74 35.57 -8.29
CA SER A 18 8.34 34.49 -9.18
C SER A 18 8.93 33.22 -8.59
N SER A 19 8.19 32.55 -7.71
CA SER A 19 8.50 31.18 -7.34
C SER A 19 8.45 30.36 -8.61
N LEU A 20 9.63 30.03 -9.15
CA LEU A 20 9.79 28.94 -10.09
C LEU A 20 9.27 27.69 -9.36
N TYR A 21 8.03 27.31 -9.63
CA TYR A 21 7.59 25.93 -9.42
C TYR A 21 8.39 25.10 -10.42
N ALA A 22 9.61 24.72 -10.03
CA ALA A 22 10.20 23.50 -10.52
C ALA A 22 9.18 22.42 -10.18
N GLY A 23 8.54 21.86 -11.20
CA GLY A 23 7.70 20.69 -11.04
C GLY A 23 8.57 19.63 -10.39
N GLU A 24 8.36 19.42 -9.09
CA GLU A 24 8.90 18.28 -8.39
C GLU A 24 8.34 17.08 -9.13
N GLN A 25 9.21 16.46 -9.93
CA GLN A 25 8.96 15.19 -10.54
C GLN A 25 8.58 14.29 -9.37
N ILE A 26 7.31 13.87 -9.28
CA ILE A 26 6.82 13.00 -8.21
C ILE A 26 7.67 11.74 -8.28
N ASN A 27 8.74 11.73 -7.49
CA ASN A 27 9.43 10.51 -7.17
C ASN A 27 8.45 9.80 -6.24
N THR A 28 7.99 8.63 -6.64
CA THR A 28 7.11 7.77 -5.82
C THR A 28 7.97 7.14 -4.71
N ASP A 29 8.63 8.00 -3.93
CA ASP A 29 9.45 7.65 -2.78
C ASP A 29 8.53 7.63 -1.57
N TYR A 30 8.18 6.41 -1.15
CA TYR A 30 7.82 5.98 0.20
C TYR A 30 7.23 7.03 1.18
N VAL A 31 5.94 6.86 1.51
CA VAL A 31 5.27 7.57 2.62
C VAL A 31 5.16 6.62 3.81
N ALA A 32 5.67 7.04 4.98
CA ALA A 32 5.51 6.30 6.23
C ALA A 32 4.01 6.16 6.57
N GLY A 33 3.56 4.92 6.79
CA GLY A 33 2.15 4.53 6.80
C GLY A 33 1.65 4.14 5.41
N SER A 34 2.27 3.12 4.80
CA SER A 34 1.86 2.58 3.51
C SER A 34 0.35 2.33 3.44
N HIS A 35 -0.25 2.56 2.27
CA HIS A 35 -1.68 2.33 2.04
C HIS A 35 -2.12 0.85 2.23
N TYR A 36 -1.18 -0.06 2.45
CA TYR A 36 -1.38 -1.47 2.71
C TYR A 36 -0.38 -1.93 3.79
N THR A 37 -0.77 -2.87 4.64
CA THR A 37 0.04 -3.40 5.75
C THR A 37 0.82 -4.65 5.38
N ALA A 38 0.57 -5.25 4.21
CA ALA A 38 1.38 -6.34 3.70
C ALA A 38 1.45 -6.37 2.17
N THR A 39 2.52 -6.97 1.65
CA THR A 39 2.68 -7.37 0.25
C THR A 39 2.81 -8.90 0.19
N PHE A 40 2.13 -9.53 -0.76
CA PHE A 40 2.28 -10.94 -1.07
C PHE A 40 2.95 -11.11 -2.44
N HIS A 41 4.11 -11.75 -2.44
CA HIS A 41 4.88 -12.11 -3.63
C HIS A 41 4.46 -13.49 -4.10
N GLN A 42 3.51 -13.51 -5.03
CA GLN A 42 2.62 -14.63 -5.23
C GLN A 42 3.27 -15.84 -5.93
N HIS A 43 4.35 -15.62 -6.70
CA HIS A 43 5.17 -16.70 -7.27
C HIS A 43 6.17 -17.27 -6.28
N ALA A 44 6.71 -16.42 -5.40
CA ALA A 44 7.62 -16.83 -4.35
C ALA A 44 6.88 -17.49 -3.16
N GLY A 45 5.59 -17.17 -2.98
CA GLY A 45 4.83 -17.55 -1.80
C GLY A 45 5.27 -16.80 -0.53
N ASP A 46 5.91 -15.65 -0.71
CA ASP A 46 6.50 -14.86 0.37
C ASP A 46 5.62 -13.68 0.76
N TRP A 47 5.57 -13.39 2.05
CA TRP A 47 4.86 -12.25 2.59
C TRP A 47 5.85 -11.23 3.15
N GLN A 48 5.62 -9.96 2.84
CA GLN A 48 6.28 -8.84 3.47
C GLN A 48 5.26 -8.04 4.26
N TYR A 49 5.42 -7.96 5.57
CA TYR A 49 4.58 -7.16 6.45
C TYR A 49 5.24 -5.80 6.70
N THR A 50 4.48 -4.71 6.50
CA THR A 50 4.93 -3.34 6.71
C THR A 50 4.08 -2.73 7.84
N PRO A 51 4.55 -2.78 9.09
CA PRO A 51 3.89 -2.12 10.21
C PRO A 51 3.92 -0.59 10.06
N ALA A 52 3.02 0.08 10.77
CA ALA A 52 2.88 1.53 10.73
C ALA A 52 4.12 2.31 11.23
N ASP A 53 4.99 1.67 12.02
CA ASP A 53 6.26 2.23 12.47
C ASP A 53 7.36 2.18 11.38
N GLY A 54 7.06 1.58 10.23
CA GLY A 54 7.90 1.55 9.03
C GLY A 54 8.96 0.45 9.03
N GLN A 55 8.98 -0.45 10.02
CA GLN A 55 9.96 -1.55 10.07
C GLN A 55 9.43 -2.79 9.35
N ASP A 56 9.75 -2.91 8.06
CA ASP A 56 9.33 -4.06 7.26
C ASP A 56 9.89 -5.38 7.80
N LEU A 57 9.00 -6.37 7.90
CA LEU A 57 9.29 -7.74 8.29
C LEU A 57 9.00 -8.66 7.11
N THR A 58 10.02 -9.33 6.59
CA THR A 58 9.81 -10.43 5.64
C THR A 58 9.44 -11.68 6.42
N LEU A 59 8.25 -12.22 6.14
CA LEU A 59 7.68 -13.40 6.76
C LEU A 59 7.57 -14.47 5.69
N SER A 60 8.68 -15.18 5.46
CA SER A 60 8.68 -16.35 4.60
C SER A 60 7.97 -17.51 5.29
N GLY A 61 7.07 -18.10 4.54
CA GLY A 61 6.37 -19.28 4.96
C GLY A 61 7.16 -20.58 4.85
N GLY A 62 8.26 -20.57 4.11
CA GLY A 62 8.96 -21.78 3.69
C GLY A 62 8.10 -22.65 2.77
N GLU A 63 8.49 -23.91 2.60
CA GLU A 63 7.83 -24.84 1.68
C GLU A 63 6.35 -25.09 1.99
N SER A 64 5.90 -24.93 3.25
CA SER A 64 4.50 -25.15 3.63
C SER A 64 3.56 -24.09 3.07
N CYS A 65 4.03 -22.85 2.93
CA CYS A 65 3.25 -21.76 2.33
C CYS A 65 3.49 -21.58 0.83
N ALA A 66 4.59 -22.15 0.31
CA ALA A 66 4.98 -22.02 -1.09
C ALA A 66 3.99 -22.78 -1.99
N ARG A 67 2.96 -22.07 -2.46
CA ARG A 67 1.98 -22.57 -3.41
C ARG A 67 1.77 -21.53 -4.51
N PRO A 68 1.74 -21.94 -5.78
CA PRO A 68 1.39 -21.03 -6.85
C PRO A 68 0.01 -20.45 -6.58
N THR A 69 -0.10 -19.14 -6.74
CA THR A 69 -1.37 -18.43 -6.68
C THR A 69 -1.50 -17.61 -7.95
N ASP A 70 -2.74 -17.42 -8.40
CA ASP A 70 -3.05 -16.65 -9.62
C ASP A 70 -4.08 -15.60 -9.29
N LEU A 71 -3.72 -14.76 -8.32
CA LEU A 71 -4.56 -13.67 -7.88
C LEU A 71 -4.28 -12.44 -8.75
N PRO A 72 -5.33 -11.71 -9.17
CA PRO A 72 -5.17 -10.41 -9.79
C PRO A 72 -4.29 -9.50 -8.94
N LYS A 73 -3.17 -9.05 -9.53
CA LYS A 73 -2.23 -8.12 -8.91
C LYS A 73 -2.92 -6.81 -8.57
N GLY A 74 -2.47 -6.16 -7.50
CA GLY A 74 -2.99 -4.88 -7.05
C GLY A 74 -3.38 -4.90 -5.57
N VAL A 75 -4.12 -3.88 -5.16
CA VAL A 75 -4.49 -3.68 -3.76
C VAL A 75 -5.83 -4.36 -3.47
N TRP A 76 -5.82 -5.26 -2.50
CA TRP A 76 -6.98 -5.94 -1.94
C TRP A 76 -7.26 -5.38 -0.54
N LEU A 77 -8.53 -5.23 -0.20
CA LEU A 77 -8.93 -4.80 1.14
C LEU A 77 -8.81 -5.97 2.09
N LEU A 78 -8.25 -5.74 3.28
CA LEU A 78 -8.24 -6.73 4.34
C LEU A 78 -9.52 -6.58 5.18
N THR A 79 -10.30 -7.64 5.21
CA THR A 79 -11.54 -7.75 5.98
C THR A 79 -11.49 -9.00 6.87
N SER A 80 -12.56 -9.23 7.63
CA SER A 80 -12.76 -10.47 8.36
C SER A 80 -14.05 -11.14 7.88
N ASP A 81 -14.05 -12.48 7.84
CA ASP A 81 -15.26 -13.25 7.58
C ASP A 81 -16.19 -13.27 8.81
N VAL A 82 -17.31 -14.01 8.70
CA VAL A 82 -18.29 -14.15 9.79
C VAL A 82 -17.74 -14.80 11.07
N ASN A 83 -16.61 -15.50 10.97
CA ASN A 83 -15.91 -16.15 12.08
C ASN A 83 -14.74 -15.30 12.61
N GLY A 84 -14.49 -14.12 12.03
CA GLY A 84 -13.37 -13.26 12.37
C GLY A 84 -12.05 -13.63 11.68
N ALA A 85 -12.05 -14.61 10.76
CA ALA A 85 -10.86 -15.00 10.02
C ALA A 85 -10.51 -13.96 8.94
N PRO A 86 -9.23 -13.62 8.75
CA PRO A 86 -8.83 -12.61 7.78
C PRO A 86 -9.13 -13.06 6.35
N GLN A 87 -9.64 -12.11 5.55
CA GLN A 87 -10.04 -12.31 4.17
C GLN A 87 -9.61 -11.11 3.32
N LEU A 88 -9.22 -11.38 2.08
CA LEU A 88 -8.98 -10.35 1.07
C LEU A 88 -10.25 -10.12 0.25
N GLN A 89 -10.62 -8.85 0.11
CA GLN A 89 -11.76 -8.42 -0.68
C GLN A 89 -11.30 -7.50 -1.82
N ALA A 90 -11.68 -7.85 -3.04
CA ALA A 90 -11.38 -7.06 -4.22
C ALA A 90 -12.18 -5.75 -4.19
N PRO A 91 -11.54 -4.58 -4.35
CA PRO A 91 -12.25 -3.34 -4.59
C PRO A 91 -12.91 -3.35 -5.98
N SER A 92 -13.96 -2.53 -6.17
CA SER A 92 -14.74 -2.49 -7.42
C SER A 92 -13.93 -2.15 -8.68
N ALA A 93 -12.80 -1.46 -8.52
CA ALA A 93 -11.89 -1.09 -9.61
C ALA A 93 -10.91 -2.20 -9.99
N LEU A 94 -10.79 -3.27 -9.20
CA LEU A 94 -9.90 -4.38 -9.50
C LEU A 94 -10.52 -5.25 -10.59
N ALA A 95 -9.80 -5.43 -11.70
CA ALA A 95 -10.22 -6.30 -12.78
C ALA A 95 -10.11 -7.77 -12.33
N LEU A 96 -11.26 -8.45 -12.22
CA LEU A 96 -11.32 -9.85 -11.83
C LEU A 96 -11.65 -10.74 -13.03
N PRO A 97 -11.12 -11.98 -13.08
CA PRO A 97 -11.56 -12.99 -14.03
C PRO A 97 -13.06 -13.25 -13.94
N GLN A 98 -13.68 -13.65 -15.05
CA GLN A 98 -15.11 -13.95 -15.07
C GLN A 98 -15.45 -15.07 -14.07
N GLY A 99 -16.45 -14.85 -13.23
CA GLY A 99 -16.90 -15.82 -12.23
C GLY A 99 -16.10 -15.81 -10.93
N HIS A 100 -15.07 -14.97 -10.81
CA HIS A 100 -14.34 -14.79 -9.55
C HIS A 100 -15.24 -14.10 -8.50
N SER A 101 -15.26 -14.61 -7.27
CA SER A 101 -16.10 -14.07 -6.17
C SER A 101 -15.70 -12.66 -5.74
N GLY A 102 -14.41 -12.33 -5.92
CA GLY A 102 -13.79 -11.12 -5.38
C GLY A 102 -13.44 -11.24 -3.90
N ALA A 103 -13.51 -12.44 -3.33
CA ALA A 103 -13.20 -12.72 -1.94
C ALA A 103 -12.25 -13.91 -1.84
N VAL A 104 -11.15 -13.77 -1.11
CA VAL A 104 -10.11 -14.79 -0.96
C VAL A 104 -9.78 -14.96 0.52
N SER A 105 -9.97 -16.15 1.06
CA SER A 105 -9.67 -16.43 2.47
C SER A 105 -8.17 -16.59 2.70
N LEU A 106 -7.67 -16.03 3.79
CA LEU A 106 -6.29 -16.28 4.23
C LEU A 106 -6.31 -17.42 5.23
N VAL A 107 -5.55 -18.48 4.94
CA VAL A 107 -5.47 -19.70 5.75
C VAL A 107 -4.04 -19.94 6.21
N ASN A 108 -3.89 -20.65 7.33
CA ASN A 108 -2.58 -21.07 7.77
C ASN A 108 -1.93 -22.00 6.73
N CYS A 109 -0.62 -21.95 6.56
CA CYS A 109 0.10 -22.74 5.58
C CYS A 109 0.00 -24.26 5.73
N ASP A 110 -0.29 -24.73 6.94
CA ASP A 110 -0.56 -26.15 7.19
C ASP A 110 -1.96 -26.56 6.70
N GLN A 111 -2.79 -25.61 6.26
CA GLN A 111 -4.10 -25.87 5.68
C GLN A 111 -4.05 -25.95 4.15
N PRO A 112 -5.03 -26.64 3.53
CA PRO A 112 -5.18 -26.62 2.07
C PRO A 112 -5.48 -25.20 1.57
N ALA A 113 -4.66 -24.71 0.63
CA ALA A 113 -4.91 -23.52 -0.16
C ALA A 113 -4.88 -23.87 -1.65
N ASP A 114 -5.83 -23.33 -2.41
CA ASP A 114 -6.02 -23.53 -3.86
C ASP A 114 -5.42 -22.40 -4.72
N GLY A 115 -5.00 -21.30 -4.09
CA GLY A 115 -4.37 -20.16 -4.74
C GLY A 115 -5.32 -19.26 -5.54
N VAL A 116 -6.63 -19.49 -5.44
CA VAL A 116 -7.67 -18.72 -6.14
C VAL A 116 -8.72 -18.21 -5.16
N THR A 117 -9.26 -19.10 -4.32
CA THR A 117 -10.25 -18.76 -3.29
C THR A 117 -9.64 -18.75 -1.89
N THR A 118 -8.46 -19.35 -1.74
CA THR A 118 -7.72 -19.48 -0.49
C THR A 118 -6.22 -19.27 -0.74
N VAL A 119 -5.57 -18.47 0.11
CA VAL A 119 -4.12 -18.23 0.08
C VAL A 119 -3.51 -18.57 1.42
N ALA A 120 -2.40 -19.28 1.38
CA ALA A 120 -1.63 -19.66 2.55
C ALA A 120 -0.80 -18.48 3.07
N ALA A 121 -0.83 -18.27 4.38
CA ALA A 121 -0.04 -17.26 5.07
C ALA A 121 0.50 -17.81 6.42
N PRO A 122 1.71 -17.38 6.83
CA PRO A 122 2.25 -17.76 8.14
C PRO A 122 1.32 -17.35 9.28
N GLN A 123 1.21 -18.17 10.33
CA GLN A 123 0.31 -17.87 11.46
C GLN A 123 0.57 -16.49 12.06
N ILE A 124 1.85 -16.13 12.23
CA ILE A 124 2.25 -14.83 12.77
C ILE A 124 1.72 -13.67 11.91
N LEU A 125 1.66 -13.84 10.59
CA LEU A 125 1.08 -12.84 9.70
C LEU A 125 -0.44 -12.77 9.88
N LEU A 126 -1.13 -13.91 9.93
CA LEU A 126 -2.58 -13.95 10.14
C LEU A 126 -2.97 -13.23 11.43
N ASP A 127 -2.19 -13.41 12.50
CA ASP A 127 -2.40 -12.73 13.78
C ASP A 127 -2.19 -11.21 13.66
N LEU A 128 -1.13 -10.79 12.97
CA LEU A 128 -0.82 -9.36 12.73
C LEU A 128 -1.90 -8.68 11.86
N LEU A 129 -2.33 -9.34 10.80
CA LEU A 129 -3.37 -8.86 9.90
C LEU A 129 -4.72 -8.78 10.62
N SER A 130 -5.06 -9.76 11.47
CA SER A 130 -6.31 -9.74 12.24
C SER A 130 -6.37 -8.58 13.24
N ALA A 131 -5.23 -8.06 13.67
CA ALA A 131 -5.15 -6.92 14.59
C ALA A 131 -5.29 -5.55 13.89
N THR A 132 -5.25 -5.50 12.56
CA THR A 132 -5.22 -4.24 11.79
C THR A 132 -6.24 -4.23 10.67
N ALA A 133 -7.04 -3.16 10.57
CA ALA A 133 -7.89 -2.93 9.41
C ALA A 133 -7.09 -2.16 8.36
N SER A 134 -6.71 -2.80 7.25
CA SER A 134 -5.93 -2.16 6.19
C SER A 134 -6.13 -2.86 4.84
N ALA A 135 -5.12 -2.86 3.99
CA ALA A 135 -5.10 -3.50 2.70
C ALA A 135 -3.85 -4.38 2.54
N VAL A 136 -3.89 -5.28 1.58
CA VAL A 136 -2.77 -6.12 1.15
C VAL A 136 -2.52 -5.86 -0.32
N ARG A 137 -1.26 -5.67 -0.71
CA ARG A 137 -0.86 -5.64 -2.11
C ARG A 137 -0.50 -7.05 -2.57
N ILE A 138 -1.11 -7.51 -3.66
CA ILE A 138 -0.70 -8.73 -4.37
C ILE A 138 0.26 -8.33 -5.48
N ASP A 139 1.44 -8.95 -5.49
CA ASP A 139 2.55 -8.71 -6.40
C ASP A 139 3.09 -10.03 -6.98
N ASP A 140 4.17 -9.96 -7.77
CA ASP A 140 4.86 -11.14 -8.31
C ASP A 140 5.69 -11.90 -7.27
#